data_AF-X1KJG2-F1
#
_entry.id   AF-X1KJG2-F1
#
_cell.length_a   1.000
_cell.length_b   1.000
_cell.length_c   1.000
_cell.angle_alpha   90.00
_cell.angle_beta   90.00
_cell.angle_gamma   90.00
#
_symmetry.space_group_name_H-M   'P 1'
#
loop_
_entity.id
_entity.type
_entity.pdbx_description
1 polymer ?
#
loop_
_entity_poly.entity_id
_entity_poly.type
_entity_poly.pdbx_seq_one_letter_code
_entity_poly.pdbx_strand_id
1 'polypeptide(L)'
;HRDPTARKYSMTKYKKLYELIHLADRAKANGNFPLAEKLIKQLFLETLKGRDARLIKLAANTLFEHRRLHIAHVLRILKRIDPIQAQRKDLS
;
A
#
# COMPACT_ATOMS: atom_id res chain seq x y z
N HIS A 1 -22.15 -9.62 32.49
CA HIS A 1 -22.26 -10.31 31.18
C HIS A 1 -21.46 -9.57 30.12
N ARG A 2 -20.51 -10.22 29.42
CA ARG A 2 -19.87 -9.64 28.22
C ARG A 2 -20.63 -10.12 26.98
N ASP A 3 -21.06 -9.18 26.15
CA ASP A 3 -21.79 -9.45 24.91
C ASP A 3 -20.92 -10.27 23.92
N PRO A 4 -21.35 -11.49 23.53
CA PRO A 4 -20.62 -12.34 22.60
C PRO A 4 -20.54 -11.76 21.18
N THR A 5 -21.42 -10.83 20.79
CA THR A 5 -21.41 -10.21 19.46
C THR A 5 -20.24 -9.23 19.29
N ALA A 6 -19.87 -8.51 20.34
CA ALA A 6 -18.73 -7.59 20.35
C ALA A 6 -17.39 -8.32 20.09
N ARG A 7 -17.26 -9.57 20.59
CA ARG A 7 -16.08 -10.42 20.35
C ARG A 7 -16.01 -10.92 18.91
N LYS A 8 -17.15 -11.32 18.32
CA LYS A 8 -17.22 -11.81 16.94
C LYS A 8 -16.93 -10.69 15.93
N TYR A 9 -17.43 -9.48 16.21
CA TYR A 9 -17.19 -8.28 15.39
C TYR A 9 -15.72 -7.81 15.43
N SER A 10 -15.07 -7.96 16.58
CA SER A 10 -13.64 -7.68 16.75
C SER A 10 -12.79 -8.63 15.89
N MET A 11 -13.06 -9.94 15.93
CA MET A 11 -12.31 -10.96 15.18
C MET A 11 -12.43 -10.80 13.66
N THR A 12 -13.62 -10.48 13.14
CA THR A 12 -13.84 -10.26 11.70
C THR A 12 -13.11 -9.02 11.19
N LYS A 13 -13.02 -7.98 12.02
CA LYS A 13 -12.29 -6.75 11.67
C LYS A 13 -10.79 -6.99 11.55
N TYR A 14 -10.18 -7.66 12.52
CA TYR A 14 -8.74 -7.97 12.45
C TYR A 14 -8.42 -8.84 11.25
N LYS A 15 -9.25 -9.86 10.97
CA LYS A 15 -9.10 -10.70 9.78
C LYS A 15 -9.10 -9.87 8.49
N LYS A 16 -10.04 -8.92 8.36
CA LYS A 16 -10.13 -8.03 7.21
C LYS A 16 -8.89 -7.14 7.06
N LEU A 17 -8.35 -6.60 8.16
CA LEU A 17 -7.12 -5.81 8.12
C LEU A 17 -5.93 -6.66 7.66
N TYR A 18 -5.78 -7.89 8.17
CA TYR A 18 -4.73 -8.81 7.75
C TYR A 18 -4.85 -9.18 6.26
N GLU A 19 -6.07 -9.45 5.77
CA GLU A 19 -6.30 -9.73 4.34
C GLU A 19 -5.90 -8.54 3.46
N LEU A 20 -6.24 -7.31 3.86
CA LEU A 20 -5.87 -6.12 3.11
C LEU A 20 -4.35 -5.90 3.07
N ILE A 21 -3.64 -6.17 4.18
CA ILE A 21 -2.18 -6.13 4.22
C ILE A 21 -1.59 -7.17 3.25
N HIS A 22 -2.04 -8.42 3.36
CA HIS A 22 -1.54 -9.52 2.53
C HIS A 22 -1.76 -9.29 1.03
N LEU A 23 -2.94 -8.78 0.66
CA LEU A 23 -3.24 -8.46 -0.74
C LEU A 23 -2.42 -7.27 -1.24
N ALA A 24 -2.20 -6.25 -0.41
CA ALA A 24 -1.39 -5.09 -0.79
C ALA A 24 0.08 -5.50 -1.04
N ASP A 25 0.63 -6.36 -0.18
CA ASP A 25 1.99 -6.89 -0.35
C ASP A 25 2.11 -7.74 -1.61
N ARG A 26 1.15 -8.63 -1.88
CA ARG A 26 1.11 -9.41 -3.13
C ARG A 26 1.03 -8.51 -4.37
N ALA A 27 0.20 -7.45 -4.32
CA ALA A 27 0.10 -6.49 -5.42
C ALA A 27 1.43 -5.75 -5.66
N LYS A 28 2.13 -5.35 -4.60
CA LYS A 28 3.49 -4.76 -4.69
C LYS A 28 4.49 -5.75 -5.28
N ALA A 29 4.51 -6.99 -4.81
CA ALA A 29 5.43 -8.03 -5.29
C ALA A 29 5.26 -8.29 -6.79
N ASN A 30 4.02 -8.20 -7.29
CA ASN A 30 3.71 -8.34 -8.72
C ASN A 30 3.91 -7.05 -9.54
N GLY A 31 4.44 -5.97 -8.95
CA GLY A 31 4.63 -4.68 -9.62
C GLY A 31 3.34 -3.90 -9.90
N ASN A 32 2.18 -4.34 -9.38
CA ASN A 32 0.91 -3.65 -9.52
C ASN A 32 0.74 -2.58 -8.42
N PHE A 33 1.56 -1.53 -8.53
CA PHE A 33 1.57 -0.41 -7.59
C PHE A 33 0.22 0.33 -7.46
N PRO A 34 -0.59 0.50 -8.54
CA PRO A 34 -1.92 1.09 -8.42
C PRO A 34 -2.89 0.25 -7.57
N LEU A 35 -2.90 -1.08 -7.76
CA LEU A 35 -3.73 -1.97 -6.97
C LEU A 35 -3.29 -1.98 -5.49
N ALA A 36 -1.98 -2.02 -5.26
CA ALA A 36 -1.42 -1.89 -3.91
C ALA A 36 -1.87 -0.60 -3.22
N GLU A 37 -1.82 0.55 -3.92
CA GLU A 37 -2.27 1.82 -3.34
C GLU A 37 -3.77 1.78 -2.99
N LYS A 38 -4.61 1.19 -3.87
CA LYS A 38 -6.05 1.03 -3.62
C LYS A 38 -6.32 0.21 -2.35
N LEU A 39 -5.59 -0.89 -2.17
CA LEU A 39 -5.72 -1.76 -1.00
C LEU A 39 -5.24 -1.08 0.29
N ILE A 40 -4.13 -0.34 0.24
CA ILE A 40 -3.62 0.43 1.39
C ILE A 40 -4.59 1.56 1.78
N LYS A 41 -5.21 2.24 0.80
CA LYS A 41 -6.29 3.22 1.08
C LYS A 41 -7.48 2.57 1.77
N GLN A 42 -7.88 1.38 1.32
CA GLN A 42 -8.95 0.62 1.96
C GLN A 42 -8.58 0.20 3.38
N LEU A 43 -7.33 -0.23 3.61
CA LEU A 43 -6.80 -0.50 4.96
C LEU A 43 -6.94 0.72 5.86
N PHE A 44 -6.50 1.89 5.38
CA PHE A 44 -6.63 3.15 6.12
C PHE A 44 -8.09 3.45 6.50
N LEU A 45 -9.03 3.35 5.57
CA LEU A 45 -10.46 3.55 5.85
C LEU A 45 -11.01 2.57 6.90
N GLU A 46 -10.58 1.30 6.87
CA GLU A 46 -10.98 0.31 7.87
C GLU A 46 -10.37 0.59 9.26
N THR A 47 -9.14 1.13 9.31
CA THR A 47 -8.54 1.58 10.59
C THR A 47 -9.27 2.79 11.18
N LEU A 48 -9.74 3.72 10.35
CA LEU A 48 -10.56 4.86 10.81
C LEU A 48 -11.86 4.40 11.48
N LYS A 49 -12.53 3.38 10.92
CA LYS A 49 -13.70 2.75 11.54
C LYS A 49 -13.38 2.11 12.90
N GLY A 50 -12.13 1.77 13.17
CA GLY A 50 -11.66 1.23 14.45
C GLY A 50 -11.36 2.26 15.51
N ARG A 51 -11.19 3.53 15.13
CA ARG A 51 -10.78 4.62 16.04
C ARG A 51 -9.51 4.28 16.84
N ASP A 52 -8.69 3.35 16.34
CA ASP A 52 -7.40 3.01 16.93
C ASP A 52 -6.35 3.94 16.33
N ALA A 53 -5.95 4.95 17.09
CA ALA A 53 -4.99 5.96 16.65
C ALA A 53 -3.64 5.37 16.23
N ARG A 54 -3.21 4.24 16.82
CA ARG A 54 -1.95 3.59 16.46
C ARG A 54 -2.06 2.94 15.09
N LEU A 55 -3.15 2.22 14.83
CA LEU A 55 -3.40 1.60 13.53
C LEU A 55 -3.63 2.63 12.43
N ILE A 56 -4.33 3.73 12.74
CA ILE A 56 -4.53 4.85 11.80
C ILE A 56 -3.17 5.45 11.40
N LYS A 57 -2.31 5.74 12.39
CA LYS A 57 -0.97 6.28 12.13
C LYS A 57 -0.13 5.31 11.29
N LEU A 58 -0.18 4.01 11.61
CA LEU A 58 0.54 2.99 10.85
C LEU A 58 0.06 2.92 9.40
N ALA A 59 -1.25 2.84 9.18
CA ALA A 59 -1.83 2.78 7.83
C ALA A 59 -1.55 4.04 7.01
N ALA A 60 -1.58 5.22 7.64
CA ALA A 60 -1.21 6.48 7.00
C ALA A 60 0.27 6.49 6.57
N ASN A 61 1.18 6.10 7.47
CA ASN A 61 2.61 6.02 7.16
C ASN A 61 2.89 5.03 6.01
N THR A 62 2.23 3.87 6.02
CA THR A 62 2.33 2.89 4.93
C THR A 62 1.88 3.48 3.58
N LEU A 63 0.81 4.27 3.56
CA LEU A 63 0.35 4.95 2.34
C LEU A 63 1.36 5.97 1.83
N PHE A 64 1.95 6.78 2.73
CA PHE A 64 2.98 7.74 2.37
C PHE A 64 4.23 7.07 1.81
N GLU A 65 4.74 6.04 2.48
CA GLU A 65 5.92 5.31 2.03
C GLU A 65 5.68 4.57 0.71
N HIS A 66 4.49 3.97 0.52
CA HIS A 66 4.12 3.37 -0.76
C HIS A 66 4.18 4.38 -1.91
N ARG A 67 3.62 5.57 -1.72
CA ARG A 67 3.66 6.64 -2.73
C ARG A 67 5.07 7.10 -3.01
N ARG A 68 5.89 7.30 -1.97
CA ARG A 68 7.30 7.69 -2.11
C ARG A 68 8.09 6.66 -2.92
N LEU A 69 7.96 5.38 -2.60
CA LEU A 69 8.63 4.29 -3.32
C LEU A 69 8.12 4.15 -4.75
N HIS A 70 6.81 4.29 -4.97
CA HIS A 70 6.21 4.24 -6.30
C HIS A 70 6.73 5.38 -7.19
N ILE A 71 6.78 6.61 -6.67
CA ILE A 71 7.37 7.76 -7.39
C ILE A 71 8.83 7.51 -7.71
N ALA A 72 9.64 7.05 -6.76
CA ALA A 72 11.04 6.72 -7.00
C ALA A 72 11.21 5.64 -8.09
N HIS A 73 10.33 4.63 -8.09
CA HIS A 73 10.32 3.59 -9.10
C HIS A 73 9.99 4.14 -10.50
N VAL A 74 8.93 4.95 -10.61
CA VAL A 74 8.52 5.61 -11.87
C VAL A 74 9.62 6.52 -12.39
N LEU A 75 10.21 7.36 -11.54
CA LEU A 75 11.33 8.24 -11.91
C LEU A 75 12.53 7.45 -12.43
N ARG A 76 12.85 6.31 -11.82
CA ARG A 76 13.93 5.43 -12.28
C ARG A 76 13.63 4.83 -13.66
N ILE A 77 12.37 4.46 -13.94
CA ILE A 77 11.96 3.98 -15.27
C ILE A 77 12.09 5.11 -16.29
N LEU A 78 11.56 6.31 -15.98
CA LEU A 78 11.63 7.46 -16.87
C LEU A 78 13.09 7.84 -17.22
N LYS A 79 14.00 7.82 -16.24
CA LYS A 79 15.44 8.06 -16.48
C LYS A 79 16.11 7.03 -17.41
N ARG A 80 15.59 5.80 -17.48
CA ARG A 80 16.09 4.77 -18.43
C ARG A 80 15.53 4.97 -19.84
N ILE A 81 14.35 5.56 -19.95
CA ILE A 81 13.70 5.89 -21.22
C ILE A 81 14.22 7.22 -21.78
N ASP A 82 14.91 8.02 -20.97
CA ASP A 82 15.50 9.31 -21.36
C ASP A 82 16.28 9.16 -22.68
N PRO A 83 15.81 9.79 -23.78
CA PRO A 83 16.39 9.61 -25.12
C PRO A 83 17.85 10.05 -25.19
N ILE A 84 18.32 10.85 -24.23
CA ILE A 84 19.73 11.24 -24.12
C ILE A 84 20.63 10.03 -23.82
N GLN A 85 20.16 9.02 -23.07
CA GLN A 85 20.91 7.76 -22.87
C GLN A 85 20.84 6.85 -24.10
N ALA A 86 19.72 6.84 -24.83
CA ALA A 86 19.60 6.09 -26.08
C ALA A 86 20.56 6.62 -27.16
N GLN A 87 20.64 7.95 -27.32
CA GLN A 87 21.54 8.60 -28.29
C GLN A 87 23.04 8.40 -27.97
N ARG A 88 23.41 8.28 -26.69
CA ARG A 88 24.82 8.00 -26.30
C ARG A 88 25.29 6.60 -26.67
N LYS A 89 24.38 5.64 -26.86
CA LYS A 89 24.74 4.28 -27.30
C LYS A 89 24.96 4.18 -28.80
N ASP A 90 24.30 5.01 -29.60
CA ASP A 90 24.46 5.02 -31.07
C ASP A 90 25.67 5.84 -31.53
N LEU A 91 26.26 6.65 -30.64
CA LEU A 91 27.43 7.50 -30.91
C LEU A 91 28.75 6.93 -30.37
N SER A 92 28.77 5.69 -29.84
CA SER A 92 29.95 4.99 -29.32
C SER A 92 30.16 3.67 -30.05
#